data_AF-A0A834Z2Q4-F1
#
_entry.id   AF-A0A834Z2Q4-F1
#
_cell.length_a   1.000
_cell.length_b   1.000
_cell.length_c   1.000
_cell.angle_alpha   90.00
_cell.angle_beta   90.00
_cell.angle_gamma   90.00
#
_symmetry.space_group_name_H-M   'P 1'
#
loop_
_entity.id
_entity.type
_entity.pdbx_description
1 polymer ?
#
loop_
_entity_poly.entity_id
_entity_poly.type
_entity_poly.pdbx_seq_one_letter_code
_entity_poly.pdbx_strand_id
1 'polypeptide(L)'
;MATMITLPRPAFFTILFLIVLLPSACRCADPDPLQDLCVADLNASISVNGFPCKPLHEVKSDDFFYDGLSKEGNTTNVFGSSVNSGDVRVFPGLNTHGLSVNRVDFATGGINPPHIHPRASETGVVIEGKLLVGFVTTSHVLHSKVLKAGEMFVIPRGLVHFQLNVGKGKALFLAAFNSQEPGIVILPTTLFESKPSIPNAVLTKAFQIDEKFYNIVSVKNKEGFFAAGIQIDAVCNKFSVLLLKKMRSEGKLKEIEISTGDNFQGRGATAFGDLKKLMRSCQFRSACRCADPDPLQDFCVANQNASTFVNGFPCKPVPEVKSDDFFFNGLSKEGNTTNVFGSNVTAGNVLVFPGLNTLGISMNRVDFTPGGVNPPHIHPRATETGVVIKGRLLVGFVTTSNVLHSKVLKAGEMFVIPRGLVHFQRNVGKGKALVIAAFNSQLPGIVVLPFTLFASTPPIPNDVLTKAFQVDEKVISGIKSKFGS
;
A
#
# COMPACT_ATOMS: atom_id res chain seq x y z
N MET A 1 -34.27 -52.55 8.44
CA MET A 1 -35.20 -51.80 7.56
C MET A 1 -34.66 -50.40 7.38
N ALA A 2 -33.99 -50.14 6.26
CA ALA A 2 -33.58 -48.78 5.87
C ALA A 2 -34.63 -48.25 4.90
N THR A 3 -35.36 -47.22 5.30
CA THR A 3 -36.42 -46.61 4.50
C THR A 3 -35.77 -45.69 3.47
N MET A 4 -35.65 -46.14 2.22
CA MET A 4 -35.23 -45.29 1.10
C MET A 4 -36.34 -44.28 0.81
N ILE A 5 -36.11 -43.01 1.14
CA ILE A 5 -36.96 -41.90 0.73
C ILE A 5 -36.66 -41.62 -0.76
N THR A 6 -37.58 -41.98 -1.64
CA THR A 6 -37.52 -41.66 -3.06
C THR A 6 -38.08 -40.24 -3.27
N LEU A 7 -37.20 -39.28 -3.56
CA LEU A 7 -37.62 -37.93 -3.94
C LEU A 7 -38.12 -37.94 -5.41
N PRO A 8 -39.21 -37.22 -5.73
CA PRO A 8 -39.71 -37.14 -7.10
C PRO A 8 -38.67 -36.48 -8.02
N ARG A 9 -38.45 -37.05 -9.21
CA ARG A 9 -37.47 -36.61 -10.23
C ARG A 9 -37.33 -35.08 -10.43
N PRO A 10 -38.40 -34.27 -10.48
CA PRO A 10 -38.24 -32.82 -10.61
C PRO A 10 -37.53 -32.17 -9.41
N ALA A 11 -37.77 -32.62 -8.18
CA ALA A 11 -37.14 -32.06 -6.98
C ALA A 11 -35.63 -32.33 -6.93
N PHE A 12 -35.18 -33.48 -7.46
CA PHE A 12 -33.76 -33.81 -7.54
C PHE A 12 -33.01 -32.89 -8.52
N PHE A 13 -33.65 -32.54 -9.64
CA PHE A 13 -33.08 -31.58 -10.60
C PHE A 13 -33.09 -30.15 -10.08
N THR A 14 -34.12 -29.71 -9.35
CA THR A 14 -34.17 -28.36 -8.76
C THR A 14 -33.12 -28.18 -7.66
N ILE A 15 -32.89 -29.20 -6.82
CA ILE A 15 -31.85 -29.18 -5.78
C ILE A 15 -30.45 -29.20 -6.42
N LEU A 16 -30.24 -29.99 -7.47
CA LEU A 16 -28.97 -29.97 -8.22
C LEU A 16 -28.74 -28.62 -8.92
N PHE A 17 -29.79 -27.99 -9.45
CA PHE A 17 -29.71 -26.64 -10.05
C PHE A 17 -29.38 -25.56 -9.01
N LEU A 18 -29.94 -25.66 -7.79
CA LEU A 18 -29.64 -24.77 -6.67
C LEU A 18 -28.22 -24.98 -6.11
N ILE A 19 -27.71 -26.21 -6.10
CA ILE A 19 -26.32 -26.51 -5.68
C ILE A 19 -25.29 -25.98 -6.70
N VAL A 20 -25.62 -26.00 -8.00
CA VAL A 20 -24.77 -25.42 -9.06
C VAL A 20 -24.85 -23.89 -9.10
N LEU A 21 -25.90 -23.29 -8.50
CA LEU A 21 -26.09 -21.84 -8.36
C LEU A 21 -25.66 -21.28 -7.00
N LEU A 22 -25.11 -22.09 -6.08
CA LEU A 22 -24.46 -21.56 -4.90
C LEU A 22 -23.25 -20.74 -5.38
N PRO A 23 -23.22 -19.40 -5.22
CA PRO A 23 -22.00 -18.67 -5.44
C PRO A 23 -21.01 -19.24 -4.43
N SER A 24 -20.04 -20.03 -4.94
CA SER A 24 -18.90 -20.43 -4.14
C SER A 24 -18.35 -19.13 -3.56
N ALA A 25 -18.35 -19.00 -2.23
CA ALA A 25 -17.77 -17.86 -1.55
C ALA A 25 -16.28 -17.83 -1.92
N CYS A 26 -15.97 -17.17 -3.02
CA CYS A 26 -14.64 -17.13 -3.59
C CYS A 26 -13.88 -16.10 -2.76
N ARG A 27 -12.98 -16.58 -1.92
CA ARG A 27 -11.98 -15.74 -1.26
C ARG A 27 -10.84 -15.58 -2.25
N CYS A 28 -10.60 -14.37 -2.72
CA CYS A 28 -9.57 -14.13 -3.73
C CYS A 28 -8.49 -13.20 -3.16
N ALA A 29 -7.29 -13.35 -3.70
CA ALA A 29 -6.14 -12.51 -3.46
C ALA A 29 -5.87 -11.68 -4.73
N ASP A 30 -5.10 -10.60 -4.60
CA ASP A 30 -4.62 -9.82 -5.75
C ASP A 30 -4.07 -10.75 -6.86
N PRO A 31 -4.39 -10.50 -8.14
CA PRO A 31 -3.89 -11.35 -9.22
C PRO A 31 -2.36 -11.34 -9.19
N ASP A 32 -1.76 -12.53 -9.22
CA ASP A 32 -0.31 -12.66 -9.34
C ASP A 32 0.17 -11.89 -10.58
N PRO A 33 1.31 -11.18 -10.49
CA PRO A 33 1.84 -10.42 -11.61
C PRO A 33 2.08 -11.35 -12.80
N LEU A 34 1.50 -11.03 -13.96
CA LEU A 34 1.69 -11.79 -15.20
C LEU A 34 3.06 -11.56 -15.85
N GLN A 35 3.78 -10.53 -15.38
CA GLN A 35 5.09 -10.11 -15.87
C GLN A 35 5.85 -9.43 -14.72
N ASP A 36 7.18 -9.43 -14.79
CA ASP A 36 8.02 -8.86 -13.72
C ASP A 36 7.80 -7.37 -13.50
N LEU A 37 7.61 -6.62 -14.60
CA LEU A 37 7.63 -5.16 -14.61
C LEU A 37 6.36 -4.60 -15.22
N CYS A 38 5.75 -3.62 -14.57
CA CYS A 38 4.65 -2.83 -15.13
C CYS A 38 4.82 -1.37 -14.71
N VAL A 39 5.76 -0.65 -15.34
CA VAL A 39 5.92 0.80 -15.09
C VAL A 39 4.72 1.53 -15.67
N ALA A 40 4.06 2.40 -14.89
CA ALA A 40 2.88 3.13 -15.34
C ALA A 40 3.17 4.02 -16.57
N ASP A 41 2.35 3.88 -17.60
CA ASP A 41 2.20 4.88 -18.64
C ASP A 41 1.16 5.91 -18.21
N LEU A 42 1.66 7.03 -17.65
CA LEU A 42 0.82 8.13 -17.18
C LEU A 42 0.21 8.95 -18.34
N ASN A 43 0.65 8.72 -19.58
CA ASN A 43 0.16 9.42 -20.77
C ASN A 43 -0.82 8.56 -21.59
N ALA A 44 -1.13 7.34 -21.14
CA ALA A 44 -2.02 6.45 -21.85
C ALA A 44 -3.42 7.06 -22.04
N SER A 45 -3.97 6.92 -23.25
CA SER A 45 -5.33 7.38 -23.58
C SER A 45 -6.42 6.44 -23.08
N ILE A 46 -6.06 5.24 -22.62
CA ILE A 46 -6.96 4.22 -22.12
C ILE A 46 -7.14 4.42 -20.60
N SER A 47 -8.39 4.51 -20.15
CA SER A 47 -8.73 4.52 -18.73
C SER A 47 -8.96 3.10 -18.22
N VAL A 48 -8.19 2.70 -17.21
CA VAL A 48 -8.36 1.45 -16.46
C VAL A 48 -8.39 1.76 -14.96
N ASN A 49 -8.84 0.82 -14.13
CA ASN A 49 -8.67 0.93 -12.68
C ASN A 49 -7.20 0.67 -12.32
N GLY A 50 -6.36 1.71 -12.44
CA GLY A 50 -4.89 1.66 -12.36
C GLY A 50 -4.26 2.41 -13.54
N PHE A 51 -3.04 2.04 -13.90
CA PHE A 51 -2.32 2.61 -15.05
C PHE A 51 -1.91 1.49 -16.02
N PRO A 52 -2.10 1.65 -17.34
CA PRO A 52 -1.50 0.76 -18.33
C PRO A 52 0.02 0.69 -18.13
N CYS A 53 0.64 -0.45 -18.45
CA CYS A 53 2.09 -0.57 -18.43
C CYS A 53 2.68 0.05 -19.71
N LYS A 54 3.76 0.81 -19.59
CA LYS A 54 4.55 1.21 -20.77
C LYS A 54 5.22 -0.03 -21.41
N PRO A 55 5.57 0.01 -22.71
CA PRO A 55 6.21 -1.12 -23.37
C PRO A 55 7.51 -1.57 -22.69
N LEU A 56 7.73 -2.89 -22.57
CA LEU A 56 8.89 -3.44 -21.84
C LEU A 56 10.24 -2.95 -22.38
N HIS A 57 10.37 -2.69 -23.68
CA HIS A 57 11.60 -2.18 -24.30
C HIS A 57 11.89 -0.70 -23.95
N GLU A 58 10.90 0.02 -23.41
CA GLU A 58 11.07 1.40 -22.91
C GLU A 58 11.34 1.46 -21.40
N VAL A 59 11.26 0.32 -20.70
CA VAL A 59 11.57 0.21 -19.27
C VAL A 59 13.08 0.30 -19.08
N LYS A 60 13.49 1.17 -18.15
CA LYS A 60 14.86 1.49 -17.80
C LYS A 60 15.05 1.34 -16.29
N SER A 61 16.30 1.17 -15.86
CA SER A 61 16.62 1.10 -14.43
C SER A 61 16.11 2.31 -13.64
N ASP A 62 16.19 3.52 -14.21
CA ASP A 62 15.73 4.73 -13.55
C ASP A 62 14.23 4.74 -13.23
N ASP A 63 13.39 3.92 -13.86
CA ASP A 63 11.98 3.83 -13.53
C ASP A 63 11.71 3.24 -12.14
N PHE A 64 12.71 2.59 -11.53
CA PHE A 64 12.63 1.92 -10.23
C PHE A 64 13.34 2.69 -9.11
N PHE A 65 13.73 3.93 -9.37
CA PHE A 65 14.38 4.81 -8.41
C PHE A 65 13.80 6.22 -8.46
N TYR A 66 13.63 6.86 -7.30
CA TYR A 66 12.96 8.16 -7.19
C TYR A 66 13.69 9.07 -6.18
N ASP A 67 13.92 10.33 -6.54
CA ASP A 67 14.65 11.31 -5.73
C ASP A 67 13.75 12.42 -5.15
N GLY A 68 12.44 12.37 -5.39
CA GLY A 68 11.52 13.43 -4.93
C GLY A 68 11.36 13.51 -3.41
N LEU A 69 11.79 12.50 -2.66
CA LEU A 69 11.83 12.52 -1.19
C LEU A 69 13.14 13.11 -0.62
N SER A 70 14.11 13.45 -1.48
CA SER A 70 15.42 13.97 -1.04
C SER A 70 15.39 15.39 -0.49
N LYS A 71 14.38 16.18 -0.85
CA LYS A 71 14.26 17.58 -0.42
C LYS A 71 13.24 17.72 0.69
N GLU A 72 13.58 18.57 1.67
CA GLU A 72 12.64 19.01 2.70
C GLU A 72 11.48 19.78 2.06
N GLY A 73 10.26 19.48 2.49
CA GLY A 73 9.07 20.22 2.09
C GLY A 73 8.99 21.61 2.74
N ASN A 74 8.20 22.52 2.15
CA ASN A 74 8.03 23.87 2.68
C ASN A 74 7.05 23.89 3.87
N THR A 75 7.57 24.08 5.08
CA THR A 75 6.79 24.11 6.33
C THR A 75 6.43 25.52 6.80
N THR A 76 6.60 26.56 5.98
CA THR A 76 6.22 27.95 6.32
C THR A 76 4.72 28.24 6.16
N ASN A 77 3.95 27.24 5.73
CA ASN A 77 2.50 27.34 5.56
C ASN A 77 1.74 27.30 6.90
N VAL A 78 0.42 27.53 6.87
CA VAL A 78 -0.42 27.64 8.07
C VAL A 78 -0.49 26.36 8.91
N PHE A 79 -0.27 25.19 8.30
CA PHE A 79 -0.25 23.93 9.02
C PHE A 79 1.12 23.66 9.62
N GLY A 80 2.17 24.36 9.18
CA GLY A 80 3.53 24.09 9.63
C GLY A 80 4.04 22.72 9.20
N SER A 81 3.44 22.09 8.19
CA SER A 81 3.79 20.74 7.72
C SER A 81 3.78 20.65 6.19
N SER A 82 4.52 19.71 5.62
CA SER A 82 4.57 19.47 4.18
C SER A 82 4.66 17.97 3.90
N VAL A 83 3.93 17.50 2.89
CA VAL A 83 3.96 16.11 2.44
C VAL A 83 4.55 16.07 1.03
N ASN A 84 5.68 15.38 0.87
CA ASN A 84 6.23 15.05 -0.44
C ASN A 84 5.85 13.60 -0.76
N SER A 85 5.08 13.41 -1.82
CA SER A 85 4.60 12.08 -2.21
C SER A 85 5.66 11.26 -2.93
N GLY A 86 5.63 9.95 -2.68
CA GLY A 86 6.30 8.91 -3.45
C GLY A 86 5.28 7.83 -3.82
N ASP A 87 4.28 8.24 -4.60
CA ASP A 87 3.20 7.41 -5.11
C ASP A 87 3.36 7.15 -6.62
N VAL A 88 2.47 6.34 -7.20
CA VAL A 88 2.55 5.96 -8.62
C VAL A 88 2.50 7.13 -9.61
N ARG A 89 1.95 8.29 -9.22
CA ARG A 89 1.83 9.45 -10.13
C ARG A 89 3.16 10.17 -10.33
N VAL A 90 4.04 10.10 -9.33
CA VAL A 90 5.37 10.73 -9.37
C VAL A 90 6.49 9.70 -9.47
N PHE A 91 6.20 8.45 -9.11
CA PHE A 91 7.10 7.31 -9.20
C PHE A 91 6.41 6.13 -9.92
N PRO A 92 6.35 6.16 -11.27
CA PRO A 92 5.63 5.19 -12.09
C PRO A 92 6.04 3.73 -11.90
N GLY A 93 7.26 3.47 -11.42
CA GLY A 93 7.74 2.14 -11.07
C GLY A 93 6.95 1.45 -9.96
N LEU A 94 6.16 2.18 -9.16
CA LEU A 94 5.28 1.61 -8.12
C LEU A 94 4.01 0.95 -8.67
N ASN A 95 3.74 1.09 -9.96
CA ASN A 95 2.50 0.59 -10.52
C ASN A 95 2.39 -0.94 -10.41
N THR A 96 1.21 -1.41 -10.04
CA THR A 96 0.87 -2.81 -9.68
C THR A 96 1.52 -3.33 -8.41
N HIS A 97 2.25 -2.52 -7.66
CA HIS A 97 2.95 -2.97 -6.46
C HIS A 97 2.21 -2.67 -5.15
N GLY A 98 1.12 -1.89 -5.17
CA GLY A 98 0.30 -1.68 -3.97
C GLY A 98 1.07 -1.10 -2.79
N LEU A 99 2.06 -0.24 -3.06
CA LEU A 99 2.94 0.34 -2.05
C LEU A 99 3.30 1.77 -2.45
N SER A 100 3.34 2.69 -1.49
CA SER A 100 3.88 4.04 -1.67
C SER A 100 4.52 4.53 -0.37
N VAL A 101 5.41 5.51 -0.49
CA VAL A 101 6.07 6.13 0.68
C VAL A 101 6.06 7.64 0.52
N ASN A 102 5.60 8.34 1.55
CA ASN A 102 5.65 9.79 1.63
C ASN A 102 6.68 10.23 2.66
N ARG A 103 7.31 11.36 2.37
CA ARG A 103 8.09 12.13 3.33
C ARG A 103 7.19 13.20 3.91
N VAL A 104 7.19 13.36 5.23
CA VAL A 104 6.43 14.42 5.89
C VAL A 104 7.32 15.22 6.83
N ASP A 105 7.49 16.51 6.52
CA ASP A 105 8.29 17.46 7.28
C ASP A 105 7.39 18.37 8.12
N PHE A 106 7.83 18.70 9.34
CA PHE A 106 7.11 19.56 10.29
C PHE A 106 8.02 20.65 10.84
N ALA A 107 7.55 21.89 10.83
CA ALA A 107 8.04 22.95 11.69
C ALA A 107 7.64 22.68 13.15
N THR A 108 8.23 23.40 14.10
CA THR A 108 7.84 23.36 15.52
C THR A 108 6.36 23.71 15.66
N GLY A 109 5.58 22.86 16.34
CA GLY A 109 4.13 23.03 16.47
C GLY A 109 3.31 22.71 15.22
N GLY A 110 3.96 22.30 14.12
CA GLY A 110 3.29 21.94 12.88
C GLY A 110 2.37 20.73 13.04
N ILE A 111 1.29 20.69 12.27
CA ILE A 111 0.24 19.67 12.30
C ILE A 111 0.01 19.09 10.91
N ASN A 112 -0.16 17.78 10.84
CA ASN A 112 -0.85 17.13 9.74
C ASN A 112 -2.30 16.96 10.22
N PRO A 113 -3.24 17.76 9.68
CA PRO A 113 -4.58 17.88 10.23
C PRO A 113 -5.34 16.54 10.19
N PRO A 114 -6.46 16.40 10.93
CA PRO A 114 -7.29 15.20 10.86
C PRO A 114 -7.63 14.81 9.42
N HIS A 115 -7.21 13.61 9.01
CA HIS A 115 -7.41 13.08 7.67
C HIS A 115 -7.62 11.56 7.69
N ILE A 116 -8.00 11.02 6.54
CA ILE A 116 -8.07 9.57 6.29
C ILE A 116 -7.43 9.21 4.95
N HIS A 117 -7.01 7.96 4.84
CA HIS A 117 -6.60 7.33 3.59
C HIS A 117 -7.66 6.28 3.19
N PRO A 118 -8.49 6.57 2.18
CA PRO A 118 -9.63 5.70 1.84
C PRO A 118 -9.20 4.35 1.25
N ARG A 119 -7.97 4.26 0.71
CA ARG A 119 -7.49 3.05 0.01
C ARG A 119 -6.30 2.38 0.68
N ALA A 120 -5.83 2.86 1.83
CA ALA A 120 -4.66 2.29 2.48
C ALA A 120 -4.70 2.39 4.01
N SER A 121 -4.14 1.37 4.65
CA SER A 121 -3.58 1.49 5.99
C SER A 121 -2.25 2.24 5.90
N GLU A 122 -1.93 3.01 6.92
CA GLU A 122 -0.67 3.74 7.02
C GLU A 122 0.20 3.11 8.10
N THR A 123 1.49 2.98 7.84
CA THR A 123 2.48 2.81 8.89
C THR A 123 3.56 3.86 8.71
N GLY A 124 4.13 4.37 9.79
CA GLY A 124 5.19 5.35 9.67
C GLY A 124 6.28 5.17 10.71
N VAL A 125 7.45 5.72 10.43
CA VAL A 125 8.58 5.80 11.36
C VAL A 125 9.08 7.22 11.46
N VAL A 126 9.24 7.72 12.70
CA VAL A 126 9.83 9.03 12.95
C VAL A 126 11.32 8.94 12.63
N ILE A 127 11.84 9.80 11.76
CA ILE A 127 13.27 9.86 11.45
C ILE A 127 13.97 10.89 12.34
N GLU A 128 13.31 12.01 12.61
CA GLU A 128 13.84 13.11 13.42
C GLU A 128 12.72 13.76 14.25
N GLY A 129 13.07 14.29 15.42
CA GLY A 129 12.17 15.09 16.25
C GLY A 129 11.23 14.27 17.13
N LYS A 130 10.09 14.88 17.49
CA LYS A 130 9.04 14.26 18.31
C LYS A 130 7.66 14.54 17.73
N LEU A 131 6.87 13.51 17.49
CA LEU A 131 5.52 13.64 16.96
C LEU A 131 4.52 12.98 17.91
N LEU A 132 3.48 13.72 18.31
CA LEU A 132 2.26 13.10 18.81
C LEU A 132 1.51 12.54 17.60
N VAL A 133 1.32 11.23 17.58
CA VAL A 133 0.54 10.54 16.55
C VAL A 133 -0.69 9.95 17.22
N GLY A 134 -1.85 10.07 16.58
CA GLY A 134 -3.07 9.45 17.08
C GLY A 134 -4.12 9.20 16.03
N PHE A 135 -4.97 8.21 16.28
CA PHE A 135 -6.13 7.86 15.47
C PHE A 135 -7.35 7.55 16.33
N VAL A 136 -8.54 7.69 15.74
CA VAL A 136 -9.82 7.51 16.42
C VAL A 136 -10.57 6.34 15.78
N THR A 137 -11.05 5.43 16.63
CA THR A 137 -11.86 4.26 16.24
C THR A 137 -13.31 4.65 15.94
N THR A 138 -14.06 3.78 15.27
CA THR A 138 -15.51 3.96 15.04
C THR A 138 -16.32 3.96 16.34
N SER A 139 -15.75 3.38 17.41
CA SER A 139 -16.27 3.48 18.79
C SER A 139 -15.85 4.76 19.53
N HIS A 140 -15.31 5.76 18.84
CA HIS A 140 -14.88 7.05 19.39
C HIS A 140 -13.75 7.00 20.43
N VAL A 141 -12.88 5.98 20.36
CA VAL A 141 -11.72 5.84 21.24
C VAL A 141 -10.47 6.39 20.55
N LEU A 142 -9.75 7.29 21.22
CA LEU A 142 -8.46 7.81 20.77
C LEU A 142 -7.31 6.89 21.22
N HIS A 143 -6.55 6.37 20.26
CA HIS A 143 -5.24 5.78 20.50
C HIS A 143 -4.18 6.78 20.08
N SER A 144 -3.27 7.15 20.99
CA SER A 144 -2.21 8.12 20.70
C SER A 144 -0.95 7.87 21.51
N LYS A 145 0.18 8.37 21.00
CA LYS A 145 1.50 8.34 21.66
C LYS A 145 2.41 9.42 21.11
N VAL A 146 3.28 9.95 21.97
CA VAL A 146 4.41 10.80 21.55
C VAL A 146 5.56 9.89 21.14
N LEU A 147 5.93 9.95 19.87
CA LEU A 147 6.98 9.16 19.26
C LEU A 147 8.27 9.97 19.10
N LYS A 148 9.41 9.27 19.14
CA LYS A 148 10.77 9.77 18.93
C LYS A 148 11.40 9.07 17.73
N ALA A 149 12.56 9.56 17.29
CA ALA A 149 13.32 8.97 16.20
C ALA A 149 13.49 7.43 16.33
N GLY A 150 13.16 6.74 15.24
CA GLY A 150 13.13 5.30 15.08
C GLY A 150 11.95 4.58 15.75
N GLU A 151 11.00 5.31 16.33
CA GLU A 151 9.72 4.74 16.76
C GLU A 151 8.70 4.77 15.60
N MET A 152 7.95 3.67 15.50
CA MET A 152 7.03 3.32 14.43
C MET A 152 5.59 3.32 14.95
N PHE A 153 4.63 3.58 14.07
CA PHE A 153 3.20 3.47 14.35
C PHE A 153 2.47 2.78 13.20
N VAL A 154 1.23 2.36 13.45
CA VAL A 154 0.32 1.89 12.40
C VAL A 154 -1.09 2.44 12.61
N ILE A 155 -1.76 2.77 11.52
CA ILE A 155 -3.10 3.33 11.45
C ILE A 155 -3.91 2.48 10.47
N PRO A 156 -4.99 1.83 10.93
CA PRO A 156 -5.88 1.09 10.06
C PRO A 156 -6.54 1.97 8.99
N ARG A 157 -6.78 1.38 7.81
CA ARG A 157 -7.42 2.03 6.67
C ARG A 157 -8.71 2.75 7.07
N GLY A 158 -8.87 3.99 6.62
CA GLY A 158 -10.10 4.76 6.77
C GLY A 158 -10.34 5.38 8.16
N LEU A 159 -9.51 5.11 9.17
CA LEU A 159 -9.66 5.74 10.48
C LEU A 159 -9.11 7.16 10.48
N VAL A 160 -9.82 8.08 11.15
CA VAL A 160 -9.41 9.48 11.30
C VAL A 160 -8.16 9.55 12.16
N HIS A 161 -7.13 10.21 11.65
CA HIS A 161 -5.86 10.34 12.35
C HIS A 161 -5.17 11.67 12.07
N PHE A 162 -4.16 11.97 12.89
CA PHE A 162 -3.40 13.22 12.84
C PHE A 162 -1.98 13.00 13.35
N GLN A 163 -1.11 13.96 13.04
CA GLN A 163 0.22 14.07 13.61
C GLN A 163 0.49 15.52 14.03
N LEU A 164 1.11 15.71 15.20
CA LEU A 164 1.46 17.03 15.73
C LEU A 164 2.91 17.03 16.20
N ASN A 165 3.71 17.98 15.73
CA ASN A 165 5.05 18.19 16.24
C ASN A 165 5.01 18.88 17.61
N VAL A 166 5.18 18.07 18.65
CA VAL A 166 5.28 18.49 20.06
C VAL A 166 6.73 18.68 20.51
N GLY A 167 7.69 18.51 19.59
CA GLY A 167 9.10 18.77 19.83
C GLY A 167 9.44 20.25 19.87
N LYS A 168 10.66 20.57 20.33
CA LYS A 168 11.17 21.95 20.34
C LYS A 168 11.74 22.39 18.98
N GLY A 169 12.07 21.43 18.11
CA GLY A 169 12.62 21.66 16.77
C GLY A 169 11.76 21.02 15.69
N LYS A 170 12.30 20.96 14.48
CA LYS A 170 11.65 20.27 13.35
C LYS A 170 11.45 18.78 13.64
N ALA A 171 10.51 18.17 12.94
CA ALA A 171 10.30 16.74 12.94
C ALA A 171 10.13 16.23 11.50
N LEU A 172 10.53 14.99 11.28
CA LEU A 172 10.43 14.29 10.00
C LEU A 172 9.96 12.87 10.28
N PHE A 173 8.95 12.40 9.54
CA PHE A 173 8.63 10.97 9.48
C PHE A 173 8.45 10.51 8.04
N LEU A 174 8.64 9.21 7.82
CA LEU A 174 8.28 8.53 6.58
C LEU A 174 6.99 7.75 6.81
N ALA A 175 6.00 7.96 5.94
CA ALA A 175 4.73 7.25 5.92
C ALA A 175 4.74 6.24 4.77
N ALA A 176 4.45 4.98 5.03
CA ALA A 176 4.28 3.94 4.04
C ALA A 176 2.83 3.44 4.02
N PHE A 177 2.33 3.16 2.82
CA PHE A 177 0.93 2.78 2.61
C PHE A 177 0.84 1.48 1.83
N ASN A 178 -0.05 0.57 2.20
CA ASN A 178 -0.37 -0.63 1.39
C ASN A 178 -1.23 -0.32 0.15
N SER A 179 -0.95 0.79 -0.50
CA SER A 179 -1.50 1.19 -1.79
C SER A 179 -0.47 2.03 -2.52
N GLN A 180 -0.38 1.85 -3.84
CA GLN A 180 0.42 2.71 -4.70
C GLN A 180 -0.19 4.10 -4.89
N GLU A 181 -1.46 4.28 -4.51
CA GLU A 181 -2.18 5.55 -4.56
C GLU A 181 -3.20 5.59 -3.39
N PRO A 182 -2.77 5.85 -2.15
CA PRO A 182 -3.60 5.71 -0.95
C PRO A 182 -4.83 6.65 -0.94
N GLY A 183 -4.73 7.78 -1.65
CA GLY A 183 -5.70 8.87 -1.60
C GLY A 183 -5.66 9.57 -0.26
N ILE A 184 -6.20 10.78 -0.18
CA ILE A 184 -6.27 11.52 1.08
C ILE A 184 -7.58 12.29 1.15
N VAL A 185 -8.20 12.29 2.31
CA VAL A 185 -9.34 13.15 2.64
C VAL A 185 -8.98 13.94 3.87
N ILE A 186 -8.64 15.21 3.67
CA ILE A 186 -8.39 16.15 4.77
C ILE A 186 -9.75 16.63 5.26
N LEU A 187 -10.12 16.29 6.50
CA LEU A 187 -11.49 16.48 7.00
C LEU A 187 -11.91 17.95 7.04
N PRO A 188 -11.12 18.89 7.62
CA PRO A 188 -11.50 20.30 7.62
C PRO A 188 -11.77 20.84 6.22
N THR A 189 -10.88 20.55 5.27
CA THR A 189 -11.02 21.01 3.87
C THR A 189 -12.22 20.39 3.19
N THR A 190 -12.40 19.08 3.31
CA THR A 190 -13.48 18.36 2.63
C THR A 190 -14.86 18.83 3.13
N LEU A 191 -14.98 19.06 4.43
CA LEU A 191 -16.25 19.47 5.04
C LEU A 191 -16.60 20.93 4.75
N PHE A 192 -15.63 21.84 4.78
CA PHE A 192 -15.90 23.29 4.68
C PHE A 192 -15.57 23.92 3.32
N GLU A 193 -14.87 23.22 2.43
CA GLU A 193 -14.39 23.75 1.13
C GLU A 193 -14.71 22.85 -0.07
N SER A 194 -15.55 21.84 0.11
CA SER A 194 -16.06 21.00 -0.98
C SER A 194 -16.67 21.82 -2.12
N LYS A 195 -16.58 21.28 -3.34
CA LYS A 195 -17.16 21.85 -4.56
C LYS A 195 -17.97 20.79 -5.30
N PRO A 196 -19.31 20.93 -5.41
CA PRO A 196 -20.14 21.96 -4.77
C PRO A 196 -20.09 21.87 -3.24
N SER A 197 -20.32 23.00 -2.55
CA SER A 197 -20.23 23.07 -1.09
C SER A 197 -21.34 22.28 -0.41
N ILE A 198 -21.02 21.60 0.69
CA ILE A 198 -22.03 20.96 1.55
C ILE A 198 -22.97 22.06 2.09
N PRO A 199 -24.30 21.87 2.02
CA PRO A 199 -25.24 22.88 2.52
C PRO A 199 -25.01 23.24 3.99
N ASN A 200 -24.99 24.53 4.31
CA ASN A 200 -24.75 25.03 5.67
C ASN A 200 -25.67 24.36 6.69
N ALA A 201 -26.95 24.16 6.36
CA ALA A 201 -27.93 23.51 7.24
C ALA A 201 -27.55 22.06 7.62
N VAL A 202 -26.81 21.35 6.76
CA VAL A 202 -26.27 20.01 7.07
C VAL A 202 -25.14 20.14 8.08
N LEU A 203 -24.19 21.05 7.86
CA LEU A 203 -23.02 21.22 8.72
C LEU A 203 -23.39 21.80 10.10
N THR A 204 -24.23 22.82 10.16
CA THR A 204 -24.67 23.42 11.44
C THR A 204 -25.42 22.40 12.30
N LYS A 205 -26.30 21.61 11.68
CA LYS A 205 -27.02 20.54 12.37
C LYS A 205 -26.11 19.39 12.80
N ALA A 206 -25.18 18.96 11.95
CA ALA A 206 -24.25 17.87 12.25
C ALA A 206 -23.26 18.24 13.37
N PHE A 207 -22.72 19.47 13.35
CA PHE A 207 -21.79 19.95 14.36
C PHE A 207 -22.46 20.55 15.59
N GLN A 208 -23.79 20.72 15.57
CA GLN A 208 -24.57 21.39 16.63
C GLN A 208 -24.07 22.81 16.92
N ILE A 209 -23.76 23.55 15.85
CA ILE A 209 -23.24 24.93 15.91
C ILE A 209 -24.24 25.90 15.27
N ASP A 210 -24.22 27.16 15.70
CA ASP A 210 -24.98 28.22 15.05
C ASP A 210 -24.31 28.70 13.74
N GLU A 211 -25.05 29.47 12.93
CA GLU A 211 -24.53 30.00 11.68
C GLU A 211 -23.37 30.98 11.88
N LYS A 212 -23.34 31.69 13.02
CA LYS A 212 -22.27 32.64 13.33
C LYS A 212 -20.94 31.91 13.52
N PHE A 213 -20.95 30.81 14.26
CA PHE A 213 -19.80 29.95 14.48
C PHE A 213 -19.39 29.22 13.21
N TYR A 214 -20.36 28.73 12.42
CA TYR A 214 -20.09 28.18 11.10
C TYR A 214 -19.33 29.17 10.21
N ASN A 215 -19.77 30.43 10.15
CA ASN A 215 -19.12 31.45 9.33
C ASN A 215 -17.68 31.73 9.78
N ILE A 216 -17.40 31.74 11.10
CA ILE A 216 -16.03 31.89 11.63
C ILE A 216 -15.15 30.71 11.19
N VAL A 217 -15.64 29.47 11.32
CA VAL A 217 -14.90 28.27 10.95
C VAL A 217 -14.67 28.20 9.43
N SER A 218 -15.70 28.50 8.63
CA SER A 218 -15.63 28.50 7.16
C SER A 218 -14.63 29.53 6.63
N VAL A 219 -14.64 30.76 7.17
CA VAL A 219 -13.72 31.83 6.76
C VAL A 219 -12.28 31.47 7.12
N LYS A 220 -12.03 31.02 8.36
CA LYS A 220 -10.69 30.64 8.81
C LYS A 220 -10.11 29.46 8.04
N ASN A 221 -10.93 28.48 7.68
CA ASN A 221 -10.47 27.36 6.85
C ASN A 221 -10.03 27.85 5.47
N LYS A 222 -10.87 28.67 4.80
CA LYS A 222 -10.55 29.25 3.49
C LYS A 222 -9.26 30.08 3.54
N GLU A 223 -9.11 30.97 4.51
CA GLU A 223 -7.91 31.81 4.66
C GLU A 223 -6.64 30.98 4.96
N GLY A 224 -6.76 29.94 5.79
CA GLY A 224 -5.67 29.01 6.07
C GLY A 224 -5.22 28.24 4.83
N PHE A 225 -6.16 27.75 4.03
CA PHE A 225 -5.88 26.91 2.87
C PHE A 225 -5.30 27.68 1.68
N PHE A 226 -5.79 28.90 1.41
CA PHE A 226 -5.19 29.78 0.38
C PHE A 226 -3.74 30.16 0.71
N ALA A 227 -3.40 30.28 2.00
CA ALA A 227 -2.04 30.50 2.46
C ALA A 227 -1.17 29.21 2.46
N ALA A 228 -1.78 28.02 2.34
CA ALA A 228 -1.07 26.74 2.44
C ALA A 228 -0.50 26.21 1.11
N GLY A 229 -0.84 26.79 -0.04
CA GLY A 229 -0.23 26.44 -1.32
C GLY A 229 -0.40 24.99 -1.77
N ILE A 230 -1.37 24.24 -1.21
CA ILE A 230 -1.66 22.86 -1.62
C ILE A 230 -2.29 22.89 -3.01
N GLN A 231 -1.45 22.79 -4.03
CA GLN A 231 -1.85 22.63 -5.42
C GLN A 231 -2.32 21.18 -5.61
N ILE A 232 -3.58 20.90 -5.31
CA ILE A 232 -4.23 19.70 -5.83
C ILE A 232 -4.23 19.87 -7.35
N ASP A 233 -3.50 19.00 -8.05
CA ASP A 233 -3.47 18.95 -9.50
C ASP A 233 -4.90 18.87 -10.05
N ALA A 234 -5.39 20.01 -10.50
CA ALA A 234 -6.69 20.18 -11.13
C ALA A 234 -6.64 19.66 -12.57
N VAL A 235 -6.25 18.40 -12.77
CA VAL A 235 -6.30 17.75 -14.09
C VAL A 235 -7.75 17.48 -14.51
N CYS A 236 -8.68 17.28 -13.55
CA CYS A 236 -10.09 17.08 -13.86
C CYS A 236 -10.87 18.35 -14.24
N ASN A 237 -10.37 19.56 -13.92
CA ASN A 237 -11.16 20.79 -14.10
C ASN A 237 -10.84 21.55 -15.39
N LYS A 238 -9.65 21.35 -15.98
CA LYS A 238 -9.31 21.94 -17.27
C LYS A 238 -10.04 21.26 -18.42
N PHE A 239 -10.21 19.93 -18.37
CA PHE A 239 -10.84 19.17 -19.45
C PHE A 239 -12.35 19.42 -19.56
N SER A 240 -13.04 19.47 -18.41
CA SER A 240 -14.50 19.67 -18.35
C SER A 240 -14.89 21.11 -18.74
N VAL A 241 -14.12 22.13 -18.35
CA VAL A 241 -14.39 23.52 -18.76
C VAL A 241 -14.04 23.78 -20.23
N LEU A 242 -12.98 23.16 -20.77
CA LEU A 242 -12.67 23.27 -22.20
C LEU A 242 -13.70 22.54 -23.08
N LEU A 243 -14.15 21.35 -22.65
CA LEU A 243 -15.16 20.57 -23.35
C LEU A 243 -16.52 21.26 -23.32
N LEU A 244 -16.92 21.85 -22.18
CA LEU A 244 -18.16 22.64 -22.07
C LEU A 244 -18.10 23.93 -22.90
N LYS A 245 -16.94 24.63 -22.94
CA LYS A 245 -16.76 25.79 -23.82
C LYS A 245 -16.81 25.41 -25.30
N LYS A 246 -16.23 24.26 -25.67
CA LYS A 246 -16.23 23.73 -27.04
C LYS A 246 -17.63 23.25 -27.48
N MET A 247 -18.36 22.57 -26.61
CA MET A 247 -19.75 22.14 -26.88
C MET A 247 -20.72 23.34 -26.98
N ARG A 248 -20.45 24.43 -26.27
CA ARG A 248 -21.19 25.70 -26.37
C ARG A 248 -20.86 26.49 -27.64
N SER A 249 -19.59 26.52 -28.06
CA SER A 249 -19.19 27.16 -29.33
C SER A 249 -19.64 26.37 -30.57
N GLU A 250 -19.86 25.06 -30.44
CA GLU A 250 -20.37 24.20 -31.51
C GLU A 250 -21.92 24.09 -31.55
N GLY A 251 -22.65 24.81 -30.68
CA GLY A 251 -24.12 24.87 -30.72
C GLY A 251 -24.84 23.54 -30.39
N LYS A 252 -24.18 22.58 -29.71
CA LYS A 252 -24.70 21.22 -29.48
C LYS A 252 -25.51 21.04 -28.17
N LEU A 253 -25.73 22.11 -27.41
CA LEU A 253 -26.59 22.09 -26.21
C LEU A 253 -27.93 22.74 -26.54
N LYS A 254 -28.96 21.93 -26.81
CA LYS A 254 -30.36 22.35 -26.77
C LYS A 254 -30.92 21.99 -25.39
N GLU A 255 -31.67 22.93 -24.80
CA GLU A 255 -32.45 22.72 -23.57
C GLU A 255 -33.34 21.48 -23.72
N ILE A 256 -33.29 20.58 -22.74
CA ILE A 256 -34.17 19.42 -22.66
C ILE A 256 -35.37 19.85 -21.80
N GLU A 257 -36.49 20.15 -22.45
CA GLU A 257 -37.82 20.10 -21.83
C GLU A 257 -38.22 18.63 -21.64
N ILE A 258 -38.61 18.27 -20.43
CA ILE A 258 -39.16 16.94 -20.12
C ILE A 258 -40.67 16.99 -20.36
N SER A 259 -41.13 16.30 -21.40
CA SER A 259 -42.55 16.01 -21.65
C SER A 259 -42.88 14.58 -21.22
N THR A 260 -43.90 14.46 -20.39
CA THR A 260 -44.56 13.20 -20.00
C THR A 260 -45.64 12.82 -21.02
N GLY A 261 -45.69 11.55 -21.47
CA GLY A 261 -46.83 11.02 -22.22
C GLY A 261 -46.61 9.67 -22.92
N ASP A 262 -47.09 8.61 -22.26
CA ASP A 262 -47.80 7.40 -22.71
C ASP A 262 -47.52 6.59 -24.00
N ASN A 263 -47.56 5.27 -23.76
CA ASN A 263 -48.10 4.15 -24.55
C ASN A 263 -47.42 3.67 -25.84
N PHE A 264 -46.87 2.46 -25.77
CA PHE A 264 -46.96 1.49 -26.87
C PHE A 264 -47.13 0.06 -26.35
N GLN A 265 -48.23 -0.57 -26.77
CA GLN A 265 -48.62 -1.95 -26.49
C GLN A 265 -48.42 -2.76 -27.78
N GLY A 266 -47.75 -3.92 -27.72
CA GLY A 266 -47.55 -4.76 -28.91
C GLY A 266 -46.92 -6.13 -28.65
N ARG A 267 -47.79 -7.16 -28.73
CA ARG A 267 -47.65 -8.60 -29.11
C ARG A 267 -46.24 -9.06 -29.56
N GLY A 268 -45.75 -10.27 -29.33
CA GLY A 268 -46.33 -11.59 -29.09
C GLY A 268 -45.24 -12.65 -29.36
N ALA A 269 -45.46 -13.86 -28.84
CA ALA A 269 -44.50 -14.97 -28.73
C ALA A 269 -43.82 -15.44 -30.04
N THR A 270 -42.50 -15.69 -29.97
CA THR A 270 -41.79 -16.87 -30.54
C THR A 270 -40.29 -16.80 -30.19
N ALA A 271 -39.84 -17.44 -29.09
CA ALA A 271 -38.41 -17.71 -28.87
C ALA A 271 -38.14 -18.71 -27.73
N PHE A 272 -38.81 -19.88 -27.71
CA PHE A 272 -38.48 -20.95 -26.75
C PHE A 272 -37.56 -22.05 -27.35
N GLY A 273 -37.06 -21.85 -28.56
CA GLY A 273 -36.14 -22.78 -29.24
C GLY A 273 -34.64 -22.47 -29.07
N ASP A 274 -34.27 -21.19 -28.93
CA ASP A 274 -32.85 -20.77 -28.99
C ASP A 274 -32.17 -20.53 -27.64
N LEU A 275 -32.92 -20.53 -26.53
CA LEU A 275 -32.33 -20.34 -25.20
C LEU A 275 -31.45 -21.53 -24.76
N LYS A 276 -31.71 -22.75 -25.26
CA LYS A 276 -30.89 -23.94 -24.97
C LYS A 276 -29.58 -23.99 -25.75
N LYS A 277 -29.48 -23.34 -26.91
CA LYS A 277 -28.21 -23.21 -27.66
C LYS A 277 -27.35 -22.08 -27.11
N LEU A 278 -27.96 -20.98 -26.66
CA LEU A 278 -27.23 -19.85 -26.05
C LEU A 278 -26.60 -20.20 -24.68
N MET A 279 -27.22 -21.12 -23.91
CA MET A 279 -26.68 -21.54 -22.61
C MET A 279 -25.55 -22.58 -22.68
N ARG A 280 -25.20 -23.13 -23.86
CA ARG A 280 -24.02 -23.99 -24.02
C ARG A 280 -22.75 -23.24 -24.46
N SER A 281 -22.87 -22.00 -24.92
CA SER A 281 -21.73 -21.16 -25.31
C SER A 281 -21.37 -20.07 -24.30
N CYS A 282 -22.21 -19.83 -23.28
CA CYS A 282 -21.85 -19.01 -22.12
C CYS A 282 -21.31 -19.90 -20.98
N GLN A 283 -20.18 -20.56 -21.19
CA GLN A 283 -19.22 -20.66 -20.09
C GLN A 283 -18.65 -19.25 -19.91
N PHE A 284 -19.42 -18.38 -19.25
CA PHE A 284 -18.86 -17.24 -18.55
C PHE A 284 -17.95 -17.84 -17.48
N ARG A 285 -16.69 -18.11 -17.86
CA ARG A 285 -15.61 -18.06 -16.88
C ARG A 285 -15.58 -16.60 -16.45
N SER A 286 -16.39 -16.26 -15.45
CA SER A 286 -16.21 -15.03 -14.70
C SER A 286 -14.80 -15.08 -14.17
N ALA A 287 -13.88 -14.38 -14.85
CA ALA A 287 -12.57 -14.07 -14.32
C ALA A 287 -12.82 -13.12 -13.14
N CYS A 288 -13.09 -13.69 -11.98
CA CYS A 288 -13.28 -12.95 -10.75
C CYS A 288 -11.93 -12.38 -10.34
N ARG A 289 -11.81 -11.05 -10.33
CA ARG A 289 -10.66 -10.32 -9.81
C ARG A 289 -11.06 -9.85 -8.41
N CYS A 290 -10.35 -10.25 -7.37
CA CYS A 290 -10.70 -9.81 -6.02
C CYS A 290 -9.46 -9.40 -5.24
N ALA A 291 -9.65 -8.38 -4.40
CA ALA A 291 -8.68 -7.87 -3.44
C ALA A 291 -8.91 -8.55 -2.07
N ASP A 292 -8.01 -8.31 -1.11
CA ASP A 292 -8.21 -8.68 0.30
C ASP A 292 -9.62 -8.23 0.79
N PRO A 293 -10.30 -9.02 1.64
CA PRO A 293 -11.62 -8.64 2.16
C PRO A 293 -11.51 -7.32 2.92
N ASP A 294 -12.51 -6.45 2.74
CA ASP A 294 -12.59 -5.21 3.51
C ASP A 294 -12.55 -5.50 5.02
N PRO A 295 -11.89 -4.64 5.82
CA PRO A 295 -11.83 -4.83 7.26
C PRO A 295 -13.25 -4.84 7.84
N LEU A 296 -13.62 -5.93 8.52
CA LEU A 296 -14.93 -6.09 9.19
C LEU A 296 -15.02 -5.34 10.52
N GLN A 297 -13.89 -4.80 10.98
CA GLN A 297 -13.70 -4.11 12.25
C GLN A 297 -12.52 -3.15 12.11
N ASP A 298 -12.42 -2.16 13.00
CA ASP A 298 -11.38 -1.12 12.94
C ASP A 298 -9.95 -1.67 12.95
N PHE A 299 -9.70 -2.76 13.69
CA PHE A 299 -8.39 -3.37 13.83
C PHE A 299 -8.48 -4.83 14.26
N CYS A 300 -7.40 -5.58 14.06
CA CYS A 300 -7.23 -6.94 14.55
C CYS A 300 -5.82 -7.12 15.10
N VAL A 301 -5.53 -6.70 16.33
CA VAL A 301 -4.20 -6.89 16.93
C VAL A 301 -3.91 -8.39 17.06
N ALA A 302 -2.75 -8.86 16.59
CA ALA A 302 -2.42 -10.30 16.62
C ALA A 302 -2.38 -10.85 18.06
N ASN A 303 -3.15 -11.92 18.29
CA ASN A 303 -2.99 -12.81 19.44
C ASN A 303 -2.00 -13.92 19.08
N GLN A 304 -0.74 -13.70 19.39
CA GLN A 304 0.34 -14.64 19.10
C GLN A 304 0.34 -15.89 20.01
N ASN A 305 -0.45 -15.87 21.09
CA ASN A 305 -0.56 -16.98 22.05
C ASN A 305 -1.81 -17.85 21.81
N ALA A 306 -2.57 -17.60 20.74
CA ALA A 306 -3.75 -18.38 20.43
C ALA A 306 -3.37 -19.82 20.04
N SER A 307 -4.12 -20.80 20.55
CA SER A 307 -3.95 -22.21 20.19
C SER A 307 -4.53 -22.57 18.82
N THR A 308 -5.41 -21.71 18.27
CA THR A 308 -6.04 -21.91 16.98
C THR A 308 -5.08 -21.59 15.84
N PHE A 309 -4.83 -22.58 14.98
CA PHE A 309 -4.04 -22.39 13.76
C PHE A 309 -4.91 -21.81 12.64
N VAL A 310 -4.55 -20.63 12.14
CA VAL A 310 -5.15 -19.97 10.98
C VAL A 310 -4.06 -19.43 10.06
N ASN A 311 -4.36 -19.21 8.78
CA ASN A 311 -3.45 -18.50 7.88
C ASN A 311 -3.48 -16.99 8.22
N GLY A 312 -2.73 -16.61 9.24
CA GLY A 312 -2.73 -15.29 9.87
C GLY A 312 -2.58 -15.38 11.39
N PHE A 313 -3.05 -14.36 12.11
CA PHE A 313 -3.12 -14.38 13.58
C PHE A 313 -4.56 -14.09 14.02
N PRO A 314 -5.16 -14.88 14.94
CA PRO A 314 -6.42 -14.52 15.57
C PRO A 314 -6.31 -13.15 16.24
N CYS A 315 -7.40 -12.39 16.30
CA CYS A 315 -7.38 -11.08 16.94
C CYS A 315 -7.37 -11.23 18.48
N LYS A 316 -6.70 -10.31 19.16
CA LYS A 316 -6.92 -10.08 20.60
C LYS A 316 -8.38 -9.64 20.84
N PRO A 317 -9.00 -10.04 21.96
CA PRO A 317 -10.30 -9.48 22.36
C PRO A 317 -10.23 -7.96 22.46
N VAL A 318 -11.25 -7.25 21.98
CA VAL A 318 -11.30 -5.76 21.98
C VAL A 318 -11.00 -5.14 23.35
N PRO A 319 -11.53 -5.66 24.49
CA PRO A 319 -11.22 -5.11 25.81
C PRO A 319 -9.74 -5.24 26.25
N GLU A 320 -8.96 -6.10 25.60
CA GLU A 320 -7.54 -6.32 25.91
C GLU A 320 -6.61 -5.46 25.04
N VAL A 321 -7.12 -4.83 23.99
CA VAL A 321 -6.35 -3.97 23.08
C VAL A 321 -6.04 -2.64 23.75
N LYS A 322 -4.76 -2.24 23.70
CA LYS A 322 -4.25 -1.01 24.31
C LYS A 322 -3.65 -0.09 23.26
N SER A 323 -3.54 1.20 23.58
CA SER A 323 -2.88 2.19 22.70
C SER A 323 -1.47 1.73 22.28
N ASP A 324 -0.70 1.15 23.19
CA ASP A 324 0.66 0.66 22.90
C ASP A 324 0.71 -0.49 21.88
N ASP A 325 -0.39 -1.18 21.59
CA ASP A 325 -0.42 -2.20 20.52
C ASP A 325 -0.23 -1.61 19.11
N PHE A 326 -0.40 -0.29 18.95
CA PHE A 326 -0.29 0.45 17.68
C PHE A 326 1.00 1.28 17.56
N PHE A 327 1.94 1.12 18.50
CA PHE A 327 3.24 1.82 18.46
C PHE A 327 4.39 0.86 18.78
N PHE A 328 5.51 1.01 18.07
CA PHE A 328 6.64 0.09 18.16
C PHE A 328 7.97 0.84 18.18
N ASN A 329 8.84 0.56 19.15
CA ASN A 329 10.13 1.25 19.28
C ASN A 329 11.33 0.42 18.79
N GLY A 330 11.10 -0.76 18.20
CA GLY A 330 12.18 -1.69 17.86
C GLY A 330 13.13 -1.19 16.77
N LEU A 331 12.73 -0.20 15.97
CA LEU A 331 13.59 0.38 14.93
C LEU A 331 14.49 1.53 15.45
N SER A 332 14.39 1.88 16.75
CA SER A 332 15.13 2.99 17.37
C SER A 332 16.63 2.79 17.48
N LYS A 333 17.09 1.52 17.52
CA LYS A 333 18.50 1.18 17.72
C LYS A 333 19.15 0.71 16.43
N GLU A 334 20.41 1.09 16.26
CA GLU A 334 21.27 0.58 15.20
C GLU A 334 21.50 -0.92 15.38
N GLY A 335 21.34 -1.67 14.29
CA GLY A 335 21.62 -3.09 14.25
C GLY A 335 23.11 -3.42 14.33
N ASN A 336 23.45 -4.61 14.81
CA ASN A 336 24.84 -5.05 14.89
C ASN A 336 25.39 -5.48 13.53
N THR A 337 26.19 -4.62 12.91
CA THR A 337 26.85 -4.91 11.63
C THR A 337 28.21 -5.62 11.76
N THR A 338 28.59 -6.07 12.96
CA THR A 338 29.82 -6.85 13.20
C THR A 338 29.58 -8.32 12.84
N ASN A 339 29.34 -8.58 11.57
CA ASN A 339 29.11 -9.92 11.03
C ASN A 339 29.71 -10.03 9.61
N VAL A 340 29.71 -11.24 9.05
CA VAL A 340 30.36 -11.54 7.75
C VAL A 340 29.82 -10.72 6.57
N PHE A 341 28.59 -10.24 6.66
CA PHE A 341 27.96 -9.43 5.62
C PHE A 341 28.15 -7.92 5.85
N GLY A 342 28.48 -7.50 7.07
CA GLY A 342 28.60 -6.08 7.38
C GLY A 342 27.26 -5.34 7.36
N SER A 343 26.13 -6.04 7.47
CA SER A 343 24.78 -5.47 7.48
C SER A 343 23.88 -6.15 8.51
N ASN A 344 22.85 -5.46 8.97
CA ASN A 344 21.83 -6.03 9.86
C ASN A 344 20.43 -5.54 9.48
N VAL A 345 19.46 -6.46 9.45
CA VAL A 345 18.04 -6.15 9.28
C VAL A 345 17.35 -6.23 10.64
N THR A 346 16.78 -5.13 11.10
CA THR A 346 15.90 -5.08 12.27
C THR A 346 14.46 -5.06 11.79
N ALA A 347 13.72 -6.13 12.09
CA ALA A 347 12.36 -6.30 11.61
C ALA A 347 11.35 -5.44 12.39
N GLY A 348 10.38 -4.87 11.68
CA GLY A 348 9.17 -4.24 12.23
C GLY A 348 7.93 -4.82 11.56
N ASN A 349 7.76 -6.14 11.71
CA ASN A 349 6.66 -6.91 11.12
C ASN A 349 5.72 -7.45 12.21
N VAL A 350 4.63 -8.11 11.81
CA VAL A 350 3.58 -8.58 12.74
C VAL A 350 4.05 -9.51 13.86
N LEU A 351 5.21 -10.16 13.72
CA LEU A 351 5.78 -11.01 14.77
C LEU A 351 6.31 -10.20 15.97
N VAL A 352 6.75 -8.97 15.74
CA VAL A 352 7.28 -8.09 16.78
C VAL A 352 6.42 -6.85 17.02
N PHE A 353 5.52 -6.55 16.08
CA PHE A 353 4.57 -5.46 16.16
C PHE A 353 3.14 -5.95 15.83
N PRO A 354 2.43 -6.53 16.82
CA PRO A 354 1.13 -7.19 16.63
C PRO A 354 0.03 -6.30 16.04
N GLY A 355 0.10 -4.98 16.19
CA GLY A 355 -0.84 -4.02 15.61
C GLY A 355 -0.89 -4.03 14.09
N LEU A 356 0.14 -4.56 13.40
CA LEU A 356 0.17 -4.68 11.94
C LEU A 356 -0.76 -5.76 11.38
N ASN A 357 -1.33 -6.60 12.24
CA ASN A 357 -2.09 -7.75 11.79
C ASN A 357 -3.37 -7.34 11.03
N THR A 358 -3.60 -8.01 9.90
CA THR A 358 -4.61 -7.72 8.86
C THR A 358 -4.40 -6.42 8.07
N LEU A 359 -3.35 -5.64 8.35
CA LEU A 359 -3.16 -4.33 7.73
C LEU A 359 -2.29 -4.36 6.47
N GLY A 360 -1.72 -5.51 6.12
CA GLY A 360 -1.02 -5.71 4.84
C GLY A 360 0.20 -4.80 4.62
N ILE A 361 0.82 -4.31 5.70
CA ILE A 361 1.95 -3.38 5.64
C ILE A 361 2.95 -3.68 6.76
N SER A 362 4.25 -3.51 6.52
CA SER A 362 5.29 -3.54 7.55
C SER A 362 6.50 -2.71 7.15
N MET A 363 7.39 -2.42 8.10
CA MET A 363 8.64 -1.68 7.84
C MET A 363 9.82 -2.34 8.52
N ASN A 364 10.99 -2.30 7.89
CA ASN A 364 12.25 -2.74 8.47
C ASN A 364 13.28 -1.61 8.48
N ARG A 365 14.22 -1.70 9.41
CA ARG A 365 15.44 -0.91 9.42
C ARG A 365 16.60 -1.78 8.93
N VAL A 366 17.43 -1.25 8.05
CA VAL A 366 18.64 -1.95 7.58
C VAL A 366 19.87 -1.06 7.74
N ASP A 367 20.81 -1.51 8.57
CA ASP A 367 22.07 -0.81 8.84
C ASP A 367 23.23 -1.49 8.12
N PHE A 368 24.17 -0.71 7.60
CA PHE A 368 25.34 -1.19 6.86
C PHE A 368 26.62 -0.50 7.32
N THR A 369 27.68 -1.29 7.53
CA THR A 369 29.07 -0.80 7.61
C THR A 369 29.60 -0.45 6.21
N PRO A 370 30.70 0.33 6.04
CA PRO A 370 31.31 0.54 4.73
C PRO A 370 31.63 -0.78 4.03
N GLY A 371 31.21 -0.93 2.77
CA GLY A 371 31.36 -2.18 2.02
C GLY A 371 30.38 -3.30 2.39
N GLY A 372 29.56 -3.13 3.43
CA GLY A 372 28.57 -4.12 3.86
C GLY A 372 27.52 -4.41 2.78
N VAL A 373 27.01 -5.64 2.77
CA VAL A 373 26.12 -6.17 1.74
C VAL A 373 24.94 -6.86 2.41
N ASN A 374 23.72 -6.45 2.06
CA ASN A 374 22.56 -7.31 2.27
C ASN A 374 22.55 -8.29 1.08
N PRO A 375 22.89 -9.57 1.31
CA PRO A 375 23.17 -10.53 0.23
C PRO A 375 21.96 -10.75 -0.67
N PRO A 376 22.14 -11.34 -1.87
CA PRO A 376 21.03 -11.68 -2.74
C PRO A 376 19.90 -12.42 -2.02
N HIS A 377 18.70 -11.85 -2.05
CA HIS A 377 17.52 -12.39 -1.37
C HIS A 377 16.24 -12.08 -2.16
N ILE A 378 15.14 -12.71 -1.75
CA ILE A 378 13.79 -12.41 -2.22
C ILE A 378 12.81 -12.26 -1.06
N HIS A 379 11.75 -11.51 -1.30
CA HIS A 379 10.57 -11.43 -0.45
C HIS A 379 9.40 -12.17 -1.14
N PRO A 380 9.08 -13.42 -0.71
CA PRO A 380 8.10 -14.24 -1.42
C PRO A 380 6.66 -13.70 -1.30
N ARG A 381 6.38 -12.85 -0.30
CA ARG A 381 5.03 -12.33 -0.04
C ARG A 381 4.91 -10.83 -0.18
N ALA A 382 5.97 -10.12 -0.57
CA ALA A 382 5.91 -8.66 -0.65
C ALA A 382 6.81 -8.07 -1.74
N THR A 383 6.32 -6.97 -2.32
CA THR A 383 7.15 -5.93 -2.91
C THR A 383 7.88 -5.21 -1.77
N GLU A 384 9.14 -4.85 -2.00
CA GLU A 384 9.90 -3.97 -1.12
C GLU A 384 9.99 -2.57 -1.74
N THR A 385 9.82 -1.54 -0.93
CA THR A 385 10.33 -0.20 -1.24
C THR A 385 11.24 0.24 -0.12
N GLY A 386 12.20 1.11 -0.39
CA GLY A 386 13.03 1.65 0.68
C GLY A 386 13.52 3.05 0.38
N VAL A 387 13.74 3.81 1.45
CA VAL A 387 14.34 5.15 1.41
C VAL A 387 15.69 5.09 2.11
N VAL A 388 16.74 5.55 1.43
CA VAL A 388 18.06 5.69 2.04
C VAL A 388 17.99 6.87 3.01
N ILE A 389 18.18 6.65 4.31
CA ILE A 389 18.18 7.73 5.30
C ILE A 389 19.58 8.34 5.42
N LYS A 390 20.63 7.51 5.26
CA LYS A 390 22.03 7.92 5.41
C LYS A 390 22.93 7.10 4.49
N GLY A 391 24.01 7.71 4.00
CA GLY A 391 25.07 7.03 3.27
C GLY A 391 24.80 6.91 1.77
N ARG A 392 25.43 5.92 1.14
CA ARG A 392 25.31 5.64 -0.30
C ARG A 392 25.20 4.13 -0.54
N LEU A 393 24.15 3.71 -1.23
CA LEU A 393 23.85 2.29 -1.43
C LEU A 393 23.68 1.98 -2.91
N LEU A 394 24.44 1.02 -3.41
CA LEU A 394 24.09 0.35 -4.66
C LEU A 394 22.92 -0.58 -4.36
N VAL A 395 21.78 -0.33 -4.99
CA VAL A 395 20.60 -1.19 -4.92
C VAL A 395 20.37 -1.77 -6.30
N GLY A 396 20.04 -3.06 -6.38
CA GLY A 396 19.69 -3.66 -7.65
C GLY A 396 18.89 -4.95 -7.53
N PHE A 397 18.14 -5.26 -8.58
CA PHE A 397 17.35 -6.48 -8.72
C PHE A 397 17.46 -7.07 -10.12
N VAL A 398 17.17 -8.36 -10.22
CA VAL A 398 17.27 -9.14 -11.46
C VAL A 398 15.89 -9.66 -11.84
N THR A 399 15.48 -9.40 -13.08
CA THR A 399 14.23 -9.93 -13.66
C THR A 399 14.35 -11.41 -14.01
N THR A 400 13.22 -12.08 -14.25
CA THR A 400 13.17 -13.47 -14.74
C THR A 400 13.77 -13.65 -16.14
N SER A 401 13.97 -12.55 -16.87
CA SER A 401 14.74 -12.51 -18.13
C SER A 401 16.25 -12.28 -17.93
N ASN A 402 16.74 -12.36 -16.68
CA ASN A 402 18.14 -12.17 -16.29
C ASN A 402 18.70 -10.77 -16.56
N VAL A 403 17.86 -9.73 -16.49
CA VAL A 403 18.28 -8.33 -16.67
C VAL A 403 18.45 -7.67 -15.30
N LEU A 404 19.63 -7.09 -15.06
CA LEU A 404 19.92 -6.33 -13.84
C LEU A 404 19.47 -4.86 -13.99
N HIS A 405 18.59 -4.43 -13.10
CA HIS A 405 18.31 -3.02 -12.85
C HIS A 405 19.00 -2.58 -11.57
N SER A 406 19.82 -1.53 -11.64
CA SER A 406 20.54 -1.05 -10.45
C SER A 406 20.87 0.44 -10.53
N LYS A 407 21.04 1.05 -9.35
CA LYS A 407 21.47 2.45 -9.19
C LYS A 407 22.17 2.64 -7.85
N VAL A 408 23.11 3.59 -7.81
CA VAL A 408 23.69 4.07 -6.54
C VAL A 408 22.83 5.19 -6.00
N LEU A 409 22.17 4.92 -4.88
CA LEU A 409 21.30 5.84 -4.18
C LEU A 409 22.02 6.61 -3.08
N LYS A 410 21.52 7.82 -2.80
CA LYS A 410 21.95 8.74 -1.73
C LYS A 410 20.82 8.99 -0.75
N ALA A 411 21.12 9.66 0.36
CA ALA A 411 20.12 10.02 1.36
C ALA A 411 18.91 10.74 0.74
N GLY A 412 17.72 10.28 1.14
CA GLY A 412 16.41 10.71 0.68
C GLY A 412 15.94 10.11 -0.65
N GLU A 413 16.78 9.36 -1.36
CA GLU A 413 16.36 8.66 -2.58
C GLU A 413 15.68 7.32 -2.23
N MET A 414 14.67 6.96 -3.01
CA MET A 414 13.76 5.84 -2.85
C MET A 414 13.95 4.82 -3.97
N PHE A 415 13.68 3.54 -3.70
CA PHE A 415 13.62 2.47 -4.70
C PHE A 415 12.37 1.61 -4.54
N VAL A 416 12.02 0.83 -5.57
CA VAL A 416 11.04 -0.26 -5.50
C VAL A 416 11.60 -1.54 -6.11
N ILE A 417 11.39 -2.66 -5.43
CA ILE A 417 11.73 -4.00 -5.88
C ILE A 417 10.43 -4.83 -6.00
N PRO A 418 10.08 -5.32 -7.21
CA PRO A 418 8.93 -6.18 -7.39
C PRO A 418 8.99 -7.45 -6.53
N ARG A 419 7.81 -7.91 -6.08
CA ARG A 419 7.65 -9.13 -5.28
C ARG A 419 8.36 -10.32 -5.93
N GLY A 420 9.11 -11.08 -5.14
CA GLY A 420 9.75 -12.33 -5.58
C GLY A 420 11.00 -12.19 -6.45
N LEU A 421 11.40 -10.98 -6.87
CA LEU A 421 12.64 -10.80 -7.65
C LEU A 421 13.88 -10.79 -6.77
N VAL A 422 14.95 -11.42 -7.27
CA VAL A 422 16.25 -11.47 -6.60
C VAL A 422 16.85 -10.08 -6.58
N HIS A 423 17.21 -9.59 -5.39
CA HIS A 423 17.79 -8.27 -5.21
C HIS A 423 18.82 -8.23 -4.09
N PHE A 424 19.58 -7.14 -4.05
CA PHE A 424 20.65 -6.91 -3.08
C PHE A 424 20.81 -5.42 -2.80
N GLN A 425 21.47 -5.12 -1.68
CA GLN A 425 21.95 -3.78 -1.39
C GLN A 425 23.43 -3.85 -0.95
N ARG A 426 24.25 -2.90 -1.39
CA ARG A 426 25.66 -2.80 -0.99
C ARG A 426 26.02 -1.37 -0.64
N ASN A 427 26.60 -1.16 0.54
CA ASN A 427 27.11 0.14 0.93
C ASN A 427 28.41 0.44 0.15
N VAL A 428 28.31 1.39 -0.79
CA VAL A 428 29.42 1.86 -1.62
C VAL A 428 30.00 3.18 -1.10
N GLY A 429 29.46 3.70 -0.01
CA GLY A 429 29.96 4.88 0.68
C GLY A 429 31.17 4.58 1.56
N LYS A 430 31.91 5.64 1.93
CA LYS A 430 33.03 5.56 2.88
C LYS A 430 32.58 5.42 4.34
N GLY A 431 31.33 5.78 4.64
CA GLY A 431 30.74 5.72 5.98
C GLY A 431 29.61 4.70 6.06
N LYS A 432 28.99 4.60 7.24
CA LYS A 432 27.81 3.76 7.45
C LYS A 432 26.62 4.23 6.59
N ALA A 433 25.74 3.30 6.23
CA ALA A 433 24.48 3.57 5.54
C ALA A 433 23.28 3.01 6.31
N LEU A 434 22.12 3.63 6.14
CA LEU A 434 20.85 3.25 6.76
C LEU A 434 19.73 3.33 5.72
N VAL A 435 18.91 2.29 5.65
CA VAL A 435 17.66 2.25 4.88
C VAL A 435 16.50 1.98 5.82
N ILE A 436 15.39 2.65 5.55
CA ILE A 436 14.08 2.23 6.03
C ILE A 436 13.34 1.61 4.85
N ALA A 437 13.03 0.32 4.96
CA ALA A 437 12.28 -0.42 3.96
C ALA A 437 10.83 -0.58 4.41
N ALA A 438 9.89 -0.58 3.47
CA ALA A 438 8.49 -0.88 3.67
C ALA A 438 8.04 -2.00 2.71
N PHE A 439 7.02 -2.74 3.12
CA PHE A 439 6.54 -3.92 2.40
C PHE A 439 5.02 -3.91 2.31
N ASN A 440 4.46 -4.26 1.16
CA ASN A 440 3.00 -4.48 0.99
C ASN A 440 2.52 -5.81 1.60
N SER A 441 3.09 -6.19 2.74
CA SER A 441 2.69 -7.32 3.56
C SER A 441 3.06 -7.05 5.02
N GLN A 442 2.20 -7.45 5.95
CA GLN A 442 2.50 -7.43 7.38
C GLN A 442 3.60 -8.45 7.77
N LEU A 443 3.87 -9.43 6.89
CA LEU A 443 4.88 -10.47 7.09
C LEU A 443 5.52 -10.85 5.74
N PRO A 444 6.44 -10.04 5.21
CA PRO A 444 6.97 -10.19 3.85
C PRO A 444 7.68 -11.53 3.59
N GLY A 445 8.21 -12.15 4.65
CA GLY A 445 9.09 -13.32 4.56
C GLY A 445 10.43 -12.95 3.94
N ILE A 446 11.43 -13.82 4.02
CA ILE A 446 12.71 -13.59 3.37
C ILE A 446 13.33 -14.93 3.00
N VAL A 447 13.90 -15.02 1.81
CA VAL A 447 14.74 -16.14 1.37
C VAL A 447 16.10 -15.56 1.03
N VAL A 448 17.10 -15.81 1.88
CA VAL A 448 18.47 -15.35 1.68
C VAL A 448 19.20 -16.41 0.89
N LEU A 449 19.43 -16.16 -0.41
CA LEU A 449 19.84 -17.20 -1.37
C LEU A 449 21.09 -17.97 -0.95
N PRO A 450 22.19 -17.34 -0.47
CA PRO A 450 23.36 -18.10 -0.03
C PRO A 450 23.04 -19.12 1.08
N PHE A 451 22.24 -18.75 2.08
CA PHE A 451 21.85 -19.68 3.14
C PHE A 451 20.87 -20.74 2.66
N THR A 452 19.87 -20.36 1.86
CA THR A 452 18.89 -21.31 1.34
C THR A 452 19.51 -22.37 0.44
N LEU A 453 20.51 -22.00 -0.35
CA LEU A 453 21.16 -22.93 -1.29
C LEU A 453 22.25 -23.78 -0.62
N PHE A 454 22.99 -23.22 0.34
CA PHE A 454 24.19 -23.87 0.87
C PHE A 454 24.14 -24.22 2.37
N ALA A 455 23.04 -23.89 3.07
CA ALA A 455 22.85 -24.16 4.51
C ALA A 455 21.40 -24.53 4.86
N SER A 456 20.65 -25.14 3.93
CA SER A 456 19.31 -25.67 4.23
C SER A 456 19.37 -26.89 5.14
N THR A 457 18.29 -27.15 5.88
CA THR A 457 18.13 -28.36 6.70
C THR A 457 16.82 -29.07 6.32
N PRO A 458 16.87 -30.29 5.73
CA PRO A 458 18.07 -31.02 5.31
C PRO A 458 18.85 -30.30 4.17
N PRO A 459 20.16 -30.56 4.02
CA PRO A 459 20.96 -29.95 2.96
C PRO A 459 20.48 -30.34 1.56
N ILE A 460 20.50 -29.38 0.62
CA ILE A 460 20.31 -29.69 -0.81
C ILE A 460 21.43 -30.65 -1.27
N PRO A 461 21.11 -31.75 -1.96
CA PRO A 461 22.11 -32.69 -2.47
C PRO A 461 23.22 -32.02 -3.31
N ASN A 462 24.47 -32.48 -3.15
CA ASN A 462 25.61 -31.90 -3.85
C ASN A 462 25.49 -32.06 -5.37
N ASP A 463 24.98 -33.19 -5.86
CA ASP A 463 24.76 -33.47 -7.29
C ASP A 463 23.77 -32.49 -7.94
N VAL A 464 22.74 -32.06 -7.21
CA VAL A 464 21.81 -31.00 -7.67
C VAL A 464 22.55 -29.68 -7.83
N LEU A 465 23.35 -29.29 -6.83
CA LEU A 465 24.08 -28.02 -6.85
C LEU A 465 25.25 -28.01 -7.84
N THR A 466 26.01 -29.09 -7.97
CA THR A 466 27.10 -29.19 -8.98
C THR A 466 26.54 -29.08 -10.38
N LYS A 467 25.39 -29.72 -10.66
CA LYS A 467 24.70 -29.61 -11.95
C LYS A 467 24.17 -28.20 -12.19
N ALA A 468 23.54 -27.57 -11.19
CA ALA A 468 22.96 -26.23 -11.31
C ALA A 468 24.02 -25.14 -11.50
N PHE A 469 25.12 -25.21 -10.75
CA PHE A 469 26.21 -24.22 -10.79
C PHE A 469 27.30 -24.54 -11.81
N GLN A 470 27.26 -25.73 -12.44
CA GLN A 470 28.24 -26.20 -13.42
C GLN A 470 29.68 -26.22 -12.88
N VAL A 471 29.84 -26.68 -11.63
CA VAL A 471 31.12 -26.79 -10.92
C VAL A 471 31.30 -28.17 -10.34
N ASP A 472 32.53 -28.52 -9.96
CA ASP A 472 32.79 -29.78 -9.27
C ASP A 472 32.27 -29.80 -7.81
N GLU A 473 32.23 -31.00 -7.24
CA GLU A 473 31.78 -31.20 -5.87
C GLU A 473 32.67 -30.52 -4.83
N LYS A 474 33.96 -30.35 -5.13
CA LYS A 474 34.91 -29.69 -4.23
C LYS A 474 34.57 -28.21 -4.08
N VAL A 475 34.14 -27.54 -5.15
CA VAL A 475 33.65 -26.16 -5.11
C VAL A 475 32.38 -26.06 -4.26
N ILE A 476 31.37 -26.91 -4.50
CA ILE A 476 30.11 -26.89 -3.73
C ILE A 476 30.36 -27.16 -2.24
N SER A 477 31.15 -28.19 -1.93
CA SER A 477 31.53 -28.51 -0.54
C SER A 477 32.31 -27.37 0.10
N GLY A 478 33.20 -26.73 -0.67
CA GLY A 478 33.92 -25.53 -0.25
C GLY A 478 32.99 -24.36 0.08
N ILE A 479 31.94 -24.11 -0.72
CA ILE A 479 30.94 -23.07 -0.44
C ILE A 479 30.15 -23.43 0.81
N LYS A 480 29.60 -24.65 0.91
CA LYS A 480 28.83 -25.12 2.08
C LYS A 480 29.60 -24.96 3.40
N SER A 481 30.91 -25.26 3.38
CA SER A 481 31.79 -25.09 4.55
C SER A 481 31.84 -23.65 5.08
N LYS A 482 31.51 -22.63 4.26
CA LYS A 482 31.46 -21.23 4.69
C LYS A 482 30.18 -20.86 5.44
N PHE A 483 29.13 -21.67 5.32
CA PHE A 483 27.82 -21.41 5.93
C PHE A 483 27.47 -22.36 7.07
N GLY A 484 28.41 -23.22 7.50
CA GLY A 484 28.27 -24.05 8.69
C GLY A 484 27.42 -25.30 8.51
N SER A 485 27.61 -26.01 7.39
CA SER A 485 27.02 -27.34 7.17
C SER A 485 27.80 -28.44 7.88
#